data_AF-A0A9D0NVU1-F1
#
_entry.id   AF-A0A9D0NVU1-F1
#
_cell.length_a   1.000
_cell.length_b   1.000
_cell.length_c   1.000
_cell.angle_alpha   90.00
_cell.angle_beta   90.00
_cell.angle_gamma   90.00
#
_symmetry.space_group_name_H-M   'P 1'
#
loop_
_entity.id
_entity.type
_entity.pdbx_description
1 polymer ?
#
loop_
_entity_poly.entity_id
_entity_poly.type
_entity_poly.pdbx_seq_one_letter_code
_entity_poly.pdbx_strand_id
1 'polypeptide(L)'
;MPYNFSEEAELTNAQLAGELAKLTPLTQAEIDKLLPRKVDKKKFEELLNIVNSSAAQNKKVATLEKNVKSLGGVVIKLLGKYLKPV
;
A
#
# COMPACT_ATOMS: atom_id res chain seq x y z
N MET A 1 4.52 -34.80 -1.14
CA MET A 1 5.23 -33.57 -1.54
C MET A 1 5.02 -32.54 -0.45
N PRO A 2 6.06 -31.93 0.13
CA PRO A 2 5.87 -30.88 1.12
C PRO A 2 5.23 -29.66 0.44
N TYR A 3 4.11 -29.19 0.98
CA TYR A 3 3.49 -27.93 0.55
C TYR A 3 4.47 -26.78 0.84
N ASN A 4 4.91 -26.07 -0.21
CA ASN A 4 5.87 -24.96 -0.08
C ASN A 4 5.10 -23.62 0.02
N PHE A 5 4.62 -23.30 1.23
CA PHE A 5 3.84 -22.09 1.51
C PHE A 5 4.56 -20.78 1.13
N SER A 6 5.87 -20.82 0.95
CA SER A 6 6.69 -19.67 0.55
C SER A 6 6.37 -19.21 -0.87
N GLU A 7 6.30 -20.12 -1.84
CA GLU A 7 6.05 -19.76 -3.24
C GLU A 7 4.64 -19.20 -3.43
N GLU A 8 3.64 -19.80 -2.78
CA GLU A 8 2.25 -19.31 -2.80
C GLU A 8 2.12 -17.93 -2.14
N ALA A 9 2.84 -17.71 -1.03
CA ALA A 9 2.85 -16.42 -0.35
C ALA A 9 3.49 -15.32 -1.20
N GLU A 10 4.58 -15.63 -1.92
CA GLU A 10 5.25 -14.70 -2.83
C GLU A 10 4.37 -14.36 -4.04
N LEU A 11 3.75 -15.35 -4.67
CA LEU A 11 2.81 -15.14 -5.78
C LEU A 11 1.64 -14.24 -5.35
N THR A 12 1.05 -14.51 -4.19
CA THR A 12 -0.05 -13.69 -3.67
C THR A 12 0.42 -12.25 -3.36
N ASN A 13 1.64 -12.10 -2.87
CA ASN A 13 2.22 -10.80 -2.56
C ASN A 13 2.51 -9.99 -3.83
N ALA A 14 2.97 -10.65 -4.90
CA ALA A 14 3.22 -10.05 -6.21
C ALA A 14 1.91 -9.64 -6.90
N GLN A 15 0.88 -10.50 -6.85
CA GLN A 15 -0.45 -10.18 -7.36
C GLN A 15 -1.01 -8.90 -6.72
N LEU A 16 -0.93 -8.78 -5.39
CA LEU A 16 -1.37 -7.60 -4.66
C LEU A 16 -0.62 -6.33 -5.10
N ALA A 17 0.68 -6.42 -5.35
CA ALA A 17 1.45 -5.28 -5.87
C ALA A 17 1.02 -4.89 -7.29
N GLY A 18 0.72 -5.88 -8.14
CA GLY A 18 0.21 -5.65 -9.49
C GLY A 18 -1.17 -4.97 -9.49
N GLU A 19 -2.06 -5.33 -8.56
CA GLU A 19 -3.36 -4.67 -8.41
C GLU A 19 -3.21 -3.21 -7.94
N LEU A 20 -2.33 -2.96 -6.96
CA LEU A 20 -2.05 -1.62 -6.47
C LEU A 20 -1.41 -0.72 -7.53
N ALA A 21 -0.59 -1.28 -8.43
CA ALA A 21 0.03 -0.56 -9.54
C ALA A 21 -1.00 -0.06 -10.57
N LYS A 22 -2.15 -0.74 -10.72
CA LYS A 22 -3.23 -0.28 -11.62
C LYS A 22 -3.98 0.94 -11.09
N LEU A 23 -3.93 1.16 -9.78
CA LEU A 23 -4.67 2.22 -9.09
C LEU A 23 -3.83 3.47 -8.83
N THR A 24 -2.54 3.42 -9.15
CA THR A 24 -1.57 4.45 -8.77
C THR A 24 -0.58 4.70 -9.90
N PRO A 25 0.12 5.84 -9.93
CA PRO A 25 1.21 6.07 -10.87
C PRO A 25 2.47 5.24 -10.56
N LEU A 26 2.43 4.32 -9.60
CA LEU A 26 3.56 3.50 -9.20
C LEU A 26 3.56 2.18 -9.98
N THR A 27 4.74 1.77 -10.45
CA THR A 27 4.91 0.43 -11.03
C THR A 27 4.89 -0.64 -9.94
N GLN A 28 4.57 -1.89 -10.31
CA GLN A 28 4.60 -3.03 -9.41
C GLN A 28 5.97 -3.15 -8.69
N ALA A 29 7.07 -3.03 -9.44
CA ALA A 29 8.42 -3.09 -8.89
C ALA A 29 8.69 -1.99 -7.85
N GLU A 30 8.17 -0.78 -8.07
CA GLU A 30 8.29 0.30 -7.10
C GLU A 30 7.46 0.04 -5.85
N ILE A 31 6.27 -0.55 -5.99
CA ILE A 31 5.43 -0.93 -4.85
C ILE A 31 6.10 -2.03 -4.04
N ASP A 32 6.68 -3.05 -4.69
CA ASP A 32 7.46 -4.11 -4.03
C ASP A 32 8.68 -3.55 -3.28
N LYS A 33 9.36 -2.56 -3.86
CA LYS A 33 10.51 -1.91 -3.23
C LYS A 33 10.11 -1.05 -2.01
N LEU A 34 9.01 -0.31 -2.10
CA LEU A 34 8.53 0.55 -1.02
C LEU A 34 7.86 -0.24 0.10
N LEU A 35 7.09 -1.26 -0.27
CA LEU A 35 6.21 -2.02 0.60
C LEU A 35 6.47 -3.52 0.42
N PRO A 36 7.66 -4.03 0.79
CA PRO A 36 8.03 -5.42 0.53
C PRO A 36 7.12 -6.43 1.25
N ARG A 37 6.59 -6.03 2.42
CA ARG A 37 5.72 -6.87 3.23
C ARG A 37 4.28 -6.78 2.73
N LYS A 38 3.63 -7.94 2.60
CA LYS A 38 2.19 -8.04 2.26
C LYS A 38 1.30 -7.18 3.17
N VAL A 39 1.64 -7.09 4.46
CA VAL A 39 0.90 -6.26 5.44
C VAL A 39 0.96 -4.77 5.10
N ASP A 40 2.08 -4.29 4.57
CA ASP A 40 2.26 -2.89 4.19
C ASP A 40 1.50 -2.59 2.90
N LYS A 41 1.44 -3.54 1.96
CA LYS A 41 0.62 -3.45 0.74
C LYS A 41 -0.88 -3.41 1.05
N LYS A 42 -1.36 -4.24 1.99
CA LYS A 42 -2.76 -4.18 2.44
C LYS A 42 -3.10 -2.84 3.08
N LYS A 43 -2.20 -2.29 3.90
CA LYS A 43 -2.37 -0.95 4.45
C LYS A 43 -2.38 0.13 3.37
N PHE A 44 -1.59 -0.06 2.31
CA PHE A 44 -1.63 0.85 1.16
C PHE A 44 -2.95 0.77 0.40
N GLU A 45 -3.51 -0.42 0.22
CA GLU A 45 -4.87 -0.60 -0.30
C GLU A 45 -5.92 0.15 0.54
N GLU A 46 -5.87 0.00 1.86
CA GLU A 46 -6.77 0.74 2.78
C GLU A 46 -6.61 2.26 2.63
N LEU A 47 -5.37 2.74 2.50
CA LEU A 47 -5.09 4.16 2.29
C LEU A 47 -5.67 4.64 0.94
N LEU A 48 -5.51 3.86 -0.13
CA LEU A 48 -6.09 4.18 -1.44
C LEU A 48 -7.61 4.21 -1.37
N ASN A 49 -8.24 3.29 -0.64
CA ASN A 49 -9.69 3.30 -0.44
C ASN A 49 -10.17 4.57 0.27
N ILE A 50 -9.42 5.07 1.26
CA ILE A 50 -9.73 6.35 1.92
C ILE A 50 -9.58 7.53 0.94
N VAL A 51 -8.48 7.56 0.19
CA VAL A 51 -8.15 8.67 -0.73
C VAL A 51 -9.10 8.71 -1.93
N ASN A 52 -9.40 7.56 -2.53
CA ASN A 52 -10.25 7.42 -3.70
C ASN A 52 -11.76 7.35 -3.36
N SER A 53 -12.11 7.30 -2.08
CA SER A 53 -13.51 7.37 -1.64
C SER A 53 -14.21 8.61 -2.21
N SER A 54 -15.49 8.50 -2.56
CA SER A 54 -16.33 9.65 -2.92
C SER A 54 -16.73 10.52 -1.71
N ALA A 55 -16.24 10.21 -0.50
CA ALA A 55 -16.51 10.99 0.70
C ALA A 55 -15.95 12.42 0.62
N ALA A 56 -16.56 13.36 1.36
CA ALA A 56 -16.03 14.71 1.49
C ALA A 56 -14.63 14.71 2.12
N GLN A 57 -13.79 15.68 1.76
CA GLN A 57 -12.40 15.79 2.20
C GLN A 57 -12.25 15.69 3.72
N ASN A 58 -13.10 16.38 4.48
CA ASN A 58 -13.08 16.35 5.95
C ASN A 58 -13.30 14.93 6.51
N LYS A 59 -14.16 14.14 5.85
CA LYS A 59 -14.44 12.76 6.24
C LYS A 59 -13.27 11.84 5.91
N LYS A 60 -12.56 12.10 4.80
CA LYS A 60 -11.32 11.38 4.46
C LYS A 60 -10.23 11.64 5.51
N VAL A 61 -10.01 12.90 5.87
CA VAL A 61 -9.06 13.31 6.91
C VAL A 61 -9.39 12.64 8.24
N ALA A 62 -10.64 12.74 8.70
CA ALA A 62 -11.06 12.10 9.95
C ALA A 62 -10.89 10.58 9.94
N THR A 63 -11.08 9.93 8.79
CA THR A 63 -10.87 8.48 8.64
C THR A 63 -9.38 8.14 8.67
N LEU A 64 -8.53 8.96 8.05
CA LEU A 64 -7.08 8.80 8.11
C LEU A 64 -6.56 9.00 9.55
N GLU A 65 -7.03 10.01 10.26
CA GLU A 65 -6.67 10.29 11.66
C GLU A 65 -6.99 9.10 12.57
N LYS A 66 -8.18 8.51 12.41
CA LYS A 66 -8.58 7.30 13.15
C LYS A 66 -7.66 6.11 12.89
N ASN A 67 -7.07 6.03 11.70
CA ASN A 67 -6.23 4.92 11.26
C ASN A 67 -4.72 5.24 11.27
N VAL A 68 -4.32 6.40 11.80
CA VAL A 68 -2.94 6.92 11.71
C VAL A 68 -1.90 5.96 12.29
N LYS A 69 -2.22 5.24 13.37
CA LYS A 69 -1.31 4.25 13.97
C LYS A 69 -1.05 3.06 13.04
N SER A 70 -2.04 2.66 12.25
CA SER A 70 -1.91 1.54 11.32
C SER A 70 -1.28 1.98 10.00
N LEU A 71 -1.73 3.10 9.44
CA LEU A 71 -1.40 3.57 8.09
C LEU A 71 -0.21 4.52 8.04
N GLY A 72 0.15 5.17 9.15
CA GLY A 72 1.17 6.22 9.19
C GLY A 72 2.52 5.79 8.65
N GLY A 73 2.94 4.54 8.93
CA GLY A 73 4.18 4.00 8.39
C GLY A 73 4.18 3.91 6.86
N VAL A 74 3.05 3.55 6.25
CA VAL A 74 2.88 3.52 4.79
C VAL A 74 2.87 4.93 4.21
N VAL A 75 2.17 5.87 4.86
CA VAL A 75 2.15 7.29 4.47
C VAL A 75 3.56 7.86 4.44
N ILE A 76 4.37 7.63 5.48
CA ILE A 76 5.76 8.11 5.54
C ILE A 76 6.61 7.50 4.43
N LYS A 77 6.47 6.19 4.15
CA LYS A 77 7.21 5.53 3.06
C LYS A 77 6.87 6.13 1.69
N LEU A 78 5.60 6.41 1.43
CA LEU A 78 5.14 7.05 0.19
C LEU A 78 5.68 8.48 0.08
N LEU A 79 5.51 9.29 1.12
CA LEU A 79 6.06 10.66 1.15
C LEU A 79 7.58 10.65 0.97
N GLY A 80 8.28 9.72 1.62
CA GLY A 80 9.72 9.56 1.47
C GLY A 80 10.18 9.23 0.05
N LYS A 81 9.32 8.65 -0.80
CA LYS A 81 9.62 8.46 -2.23
C LYS A 81 9.50 9.76 -3.02
N TYR A 82 8.45 10.55 -2.76
CA TYR A 82 8.19 11.78 -3.51
C TYR A 82 9.01 12.98 -3.01
N LEU A 83 9.48 12.94 -1.76
CA LEU A 83 10.23 14.02 -1.11
C LEU A 83 11.74 13.76 -1.02
N LYS A 84 12.23 12.53 -1.25
CA LYS A 84 13.67 12.33 -1.37
C LYS A 84 14.14 12.97 -2.68
N PRO A 85 15.10 13.92 -2.64
CA PRO A 85 15.77 14.35 -3.85
C PRO A 85 16.44 13.13 -4.47
N VAL A 86 16.27 12.99 -5.79
CA VAL A 86 17.00 12.04 -6.64
C VAL A 86 18.50 12.31 -6.49
#